data_AF-A0A7W2AQD8-F1
#
_entry.id   AF-A0A7W2AQD8-F1
#
_cell.length_a   1.000
_cell.length_b   1.000
_cell.length_c   1.000
_cell.angle_alpha   90.00
_cell.angle_beta   90.00
_cell.angle_gamma   90.00
#
_symmetry.space_group_name_H-M   'P 1'
#
loop_
_entity.id
_entity.type
_entity.pdbx_description
1 polymer ?
#
loop_
_entity_poly.entity_id
_entity_poly.type
_entity_poly.pdbx_seq_one_letter_code
_entity_poly.pdbx_strand_id
1 'polypeptide(L)'
;MLRLIVEGYADEVKAFLKEFASLPQHDVKFISKVYQNDILENGKIRSFCNFEYHPLDEIDQPVTVTFATKEGKNLSFTLLQGNVFRAEDIITISGKVAAGLLK
;
A
#
# COMPACT_ATOMS: atom_id res chain seq x y z
N MET A 1 -13.04 3.58 -9.99
CA MET A 1 -12.92 2.15 -9.62
C MET A 1 -11.88 1.49 -10.49
N LEU A 2 -10.92 0.78 -9.91
CA LEU A 2 -9.90 0.02 -10.63
C LEU A 2 -9.98 -1.46 -10.23
N ARG A 3 -9.61 -2.33 -11.18
CA ARG A 3 -9.56 -3.79 -11.01
C ARG A 3 -8.13 -4.24 -11.15
N LEU A 4 -7.65 -5.02 -10.19
CA LEU A 4 -6.32 -5.61 -10.22
C LEU A 4 -6.41 -7.12 -10.05
N ILE A 5 -5.48 -7.79 -10.72
CA ILE A 5 -5.22 -9.22 -10.57
C ILE A 5 -3.85 -9.34 -9.94
N VAL A 6 -3.77 -10.01 -8.79
CA VAL A 6 -2.50 -10.29 -8.12
C VAL A 6 -2.26 -11.78 -8.15
N GLU A 7 -1.02 -12.12 -8.47
CA GLU A 7 -0.55 -13.47 -8.67
C GLU A 7 0.79 -13.64 -7.97
N GLY A 8 0.94 -14.76 -7.25
CA GLY A 8 2.17 -15.07 -6.54
C GLY A 8 2.02 -16.31 -5.66
N TYR A 9 2.94 -16.49 -4.73
CA TYR A 9 2.77 -17.53 -3.70
C TYR A 9 1.65 -17.15 -2.75
N ALA A 10 0.90 -18.15 -2.25
CA ALA A 10 -0.28 -17.93 -1.41
C ALA A 10 -0.04 -16.99 -0.22
N ASP A 11 1.10 -17.12 0.46
CA ASP A 11 1.44 -16.30 1.62
C ASP A 11 1.79 -14.86 1.22
N GLU A 12 2.45 -14.66 0.08
CA GLU A 12 2.78 -13.35 -0.47
C GLU A 12 1.53 -12.61 -0.95
N VAL A 13 0.61 -13.31 -1.63
CA VAL A 13 -0.67 -12.75 -2.07
C VAL A 13 -1.49 -12.30 -0.86
N LYS A 14 -1.56 -13.12 0.19
CA LYS A 14 -2.26 -12.74 1.44
C LYS A 14 -1.60 -11.54 2.14
N ALA A 15 -0.28 -11.53 2.23
CA ALA A 15 0.46 -10.42 2.83
C ALA A 15 0.22 -9.12 2.05
N PHE A 16 0.35 -9.17 0.73
CA PHE A 16 0.08 -8.03 -0.15
C PHE A 16 -1.34 -7.48 0.04
N LEU A 17 -2.37 -8.34 0.02
CA LEU A 17 -3.75 -7.89 0.16
C LEU A 17 -4.00 -7.20 1.50
N LYS A 18 -3.40 -7.72 2.58
CA LYS A 18 -3.50 -7.13 3.92
C LYS A 18 -2.80 -5.78 3.99
N GLU A 19 -1.59 -5.67 3.42
CA GLU A 19 -0.85 -4.41 3.36
C GLU A 19 -1.59 -3.38 2.51
N PHE A 20 -2.02 -3.76 1.31
CA PHE A 20 -2.71 -2.88 0.38
C PHE A 20 -4.02 -2.31 0.96
N ALA A 21 -4.82 -3.16 1.62
CA ALA A 21 -6.05 -2.73 2.27
C ALA A 21 -5.83 -1.83 3.50
N SER A 22 -4.62 -1.82 4.07
CA SER A 22 -4.24 -0.92 5.17
C SER A 22 -3.75 0.45 4.69
N LEU A 23 -3.52 0.62 3.38
CA LEU A 23 -3.05 1.88 2.84
C LEU A 23 -4.20 2.90 2.85
N PRO A 24 -4.02 4.06 3.50
CA PRO A 24 -5.08 5.04 3.69
C PRO A 24 -5.53 5.73 2.39
N GLN A 25 -4.79 5.54 1.30
CA GLN A 25 -5.06 6.07 -0.04
C GLN A 25 -5.87 5.12 -0.92
N HIS A 26 -6.25 3.95 -0.39
CA HIS A 26 -6.99 2.94 -1.12
C HIS A 26 -8.19 2.45 -0.32
N ASP A 27 -9.36 2.48 -0.95
CA ASP A 27 -10.58 1.93 -0.40
C ASP A 27 -10.90 0.63 -1.15
N VAL A 28 -10.58 -0.50 -0.53
CA VAL A 28 -10.80 -1.84 -1.09
C VAL A 28 -12.27 -2.20 -0.93
N LYS A 29 -12.99 -2.29 -2.05
CA LYS A 29 -14.44 -2.56 -2.08
C LYS A 29 -14.77 -4.03 -2.12
N PHE A 30 -13.94 -4.80 -2.80
CA PHE A 30 -14.19 -6.21 -3.00
C PHE A 30 -12.86 -6.95 -3.13
N ILE A 31 -12.72 -8.05 -2.40
CA ILE A 31 -11.63 -9.00 -2.56
C ILE A 31 -12.29 -10.33 -2.87
N SER A 32 -11.98 -10.90 -4.03
CA SER A 32 -12.42 -12.25 -4.34
C SER A 32 -11.77 -13.23 -3.38
N LYS A 33 -12.38 -14.40 -3.12
CA LYS A 33 -11.61 -15.43 -2.40
C LYS A 33 -10.34 -15.73 -3.20
N VAL A 34 -9.26 -16.08 -2.50
CA VAL A 34 -8.05 -16.55 -3.16
C VAL A 34 -8.43 -17.85 -3.87
N TYR A 35 -8.23 -17.92 -5.19
CA TYR A 35 -8.61 -19.10 -5.97
C TYR A 35 -7.39 -19.79 -6.58
N GLN A 36 -7.52 -21.12 -6.61
CA GLN A 36 -6.63 -22.17 -7.07
C GLN A 36 -5.33 -22.39 -6.28
N ASN A 37 -5.15 -23.65 -5.87
CA ASN A 37 -3.98 -24.19 -5.18
C ASN A 37 -3.14 -24.99 -6.19
N ASP A 38 -2.57 -24.33 -7.19
CA ASP A 38 -1.59 -25.02 -8.04
C ASP A 38 -0.37 -25.31 -7.17
N ILE A 39 -0.21 -26.58 -6.79
CA ILE A 39 0.95 -27.06 -6.05
C ILE A 39 2.08 -27.15 -7.07
N LEU A 40 3.04 -26.25 -6.94
CA LEU A 40 4.24 -26.21 -7.76
C LEU A 40 5.15 -27.40 -7.39
N GLU A 41 6.09 -27.75 -8.26
CA GLU A 41 7.01 -28.88 -8.07
C GLU A 41 7.81 -28.82 -6.75
N ASN A 42 7.96 -27.63 -6.16
CA ASN A 42 8.61 -27.38 -4.88
C ASN A 42 7.65 -27.44 -3.66
N GLY A 43 6.40 -27.86 -3.85
CA GLY A 43 5.37 -27.91 -2.81
C GLY A 43 4.75 -26.56 -2.43
N LYS A 44 5.19 -25.45 -3.06
CA LYS A 44 4.58 -24.13 -2.83
C LYS A 44 3.27 -24.00 -3.60
N ILE A 45 2.37 -23.19 -3.06
CA ILE A 45 1.06 -22.94 -3.64
C ILE A 45 1.08 -21.62 -4.39
N ARG A 46 0.83 -21.65 -5.69
CA ARG A 46 0.52 -20.44 -6.49
C ARG A 46 -0.92 -20.05 -6.24
N SER A 47 -1.21 -18.76 -6.19
CA SER A 47 -2.54 -18.23 -5.88
C SER A 47 -2.86 -16.99 -6.68
N PHE A 48 -4.14 -16.81 -6.94
CA PHE A 48 -4.69 -15.66 -7.67
C PHE A 48 -5.74 -14.96 -6.82
N CYS A 49 -5.73 -13.63 -6.84
CA CYS A 49 -6.78 -12.82 -6.24
C CYS A 49 -7.16 -11.65 -7.15
N ASN A 50 -8.46 -11.52 -7.40
CA ASN A 50 -9.01 -10.31 -8.00
C ASN A 50 -9.48 -9.40 -6.89
N PHE A 51 -9.19 -8.11 -6.99
CA PHE A 51 -9.79 -7.14 -6.09
C PHE A 51 -10.14 -5.84 -6.81
N GLU A 52 -11.19 -5.20 -6.30
CA GLU A 52 -11.65 -3.90 -6.76
C GLU A 52 -11.34 -2.88 -5.69
N TYR A 53 -10.72 -1.78 -6.09
CA TYR A 53 -10.41 -0.68 -5.19
C TYR A 53 -10.71 0.67 -5.84
N HIS A 54 -10.90 1.67 -4.98
CA HIS A 54 -10.88 3.06 -5.36
C HIS A 54 -9.58 3.68 -4.88
N PRO A 55 -8.73 4.22 -5.77
CA PRO A 55 -7.75 5.18 -5.33
C PRO A 55 -8.52 6.37 -4.78
N LEU A 56 -8.20 6.76 -3.55
CA LEU A 56 -8.72 7.99 -2.99
C LEU A 56 -7.83 9.10 -3.54
N ASP A 57 -8.41 10.07 -4.24
CA ASP A 57 -7.67 11.23 -4.76
C ASP A 57 -7.07 12.06 -3.62
N GLU A 58 -7.62 11.91 -2.42
CA GLU A 58 -7.24 12.60 -1.20
C GLU A 58 -7.37 11.66 0.01
N ILE A 59 -6.32 11.60 0.83
CA ILE A 59 -6.42 11.01 2.16
C ILE A 59 -7.21 11.98 3.06
N ASP A 60 -8.43 11.62 3.47
CA ASP A 60 -9.27 12.43 4.39
C ASP A 60 -8.93 12.17 5.88
N GLN A 61 -7.76 11.59 6.14
CA GLN A 61 -7.23 11.33 7.47
C GLN A 61 -5.76 11.77 7.55
N PRO A 62 -5.34 12.42 8.64
CA PRO A 62 -3.93 12.79 8.79
C PRO A 62 -2.99 11.58 8.76
N VAL A 63 -2.03 11.57 7.85
CA VAL A 63 -1.00 10.52 7.75
C VAL A 63 0.36 11.10 8.11
N THR A 64 1.01 10.51 9.11
CA THR A 64 2.38 10.86 9.48
C THR A 64 3.36 10.02 8.67
N VAL A 65 4.21 10.68 7.89
CA VAL A 65 5.31 10.05 7.16
C VAL A 65 6.62 10.33 7.88
N THR A 66 7.45 9.31 8.06
CA THR A 66 8.76 9.41 8.71
C THR A 66 9.85 8.86 7.80
N PHE A 67 10.90 9.66 7.59
CA PHE A 67 12.08 9.31 6.81
C PHE A 67 13.31 9.22 7.69
N ALA A 68 14.04 8.11 7.61
CA ALA A 68 15.37 8.01 8.20
C ALA A 68 16.38 8.71 7.28
N THR A 69 17.12 9.69 7.81
CA THR A 69 18.19 10.37 7.09
C THR A 69 19.50 9.58 7.20
N LYS A 70 20.44 9.85 6.28
CA LYS A 70 21.80 9.27 6.32
C LYS A 70 22.57 9.63 7.59
N GLU A 71 22.15 10.67 8.30
CA GLU A 71 22.74 11.13 9.57
C GLU A 71 22.14 10.41 10.80
N GLY A 72 21.23 9.44 10.59
CA GLY A 72 20.53 8.75 11.69
C GLY A 72 19.45 9.59 12.36
N LYS A 73 19.04 10.72 11.76
CA LYS A 73 17.91 11.53 12.24
C LYS A 73 16.64 11.09 11.53
N ASN A 74 15.48 11.36 12.14
CA ASN A 74 14.19 11.14 11.51
C ASN A 74 13.57 12.47 11.10
N LEU A 75 13.17 12.59 9.83
CA LEU A 75 12.34 13.67 9.34
C LEU A 75 10.90 13.17 9.31
N SER A 76 10.03 13.78 10.13
CA SER A 76 8.61 13.45 10.15
C SER A 76 7.77 14.64 9.71
N PHE A 77 6.71 14.39 8.96
CA PHE A 77 5.68 15.38 8.69
C PHE A 77 4.31 14.72 8.55
N THR A 78 3.26 15.50 8.82
CA THR A 78 1.87 15.04 8.72
C THR A 78 1.24 15.60 7.46
N LEU A 79 0.74 14.72 6.60
CA LEU A 79 -0.11 15.05 5.46
C LEU A 79 -1.55 15.13 5.96
N LEU A 80 -2.18 16.30 5.83
CA LEU A 80 -3.60 16.47 6.11
C LEU A 80 -4.48 15.96 4.97
N GLN A 81 -3.93 16.01 3.76
CA GLN A 81 -4.60 15.67 2.51
C GLN A 81 -3.52 15.45 1.45
N GLY A 82 -3.64 14.44 0.60
CA GLY A 82 -2.65 14.19 -0.46
C GLY A 82 -2.51 12.73 -0.84
N ASN A 83 -1.45 12.43 -1.58
CA ASN A 83 -1.13 11.12 -2.11
C ASN A 83 0.33 10.75 -1.80
N VAL A 84 0.55 9.49 -1.44
CA VAL A 84 1.88 8.90 -1.26
C VAL A 84 2.07 7.78 -2.28
N PHE A 85 3.07 7.95 -3.15
CA PHE A 85 3.42 6.97 -4.17
C PHE A 85 4.83 6.44 -3.91
N ARG A 86 5.01 5.12 -3.93
CA ARG A 86 6.32 4.50 -3.84
C ARG A 86 6.60 3.70 -5.10
N ALA A 87 7.68 4.03 -5.80
CA ALA A 87 8.22 3.27 -6.90
C ALA A 87 9.67 2.91 -6.57
N GLU A 88 9.93 1.62 -6.33
CA GLU A 88 11.24 1.10 -5.94
C GLU A 88 11.79 1.84 -4.70
N ASP A 89 12.92 2.54 -4.88
CA ASP A 89 13.61 3.30 -3.85
C ASP A 89 13.13 4.76 -3.75
N ILE A 90 12.19 5.18 -4.61
CA ILE A 90 11.68 6.54 -4.67
C ILE A 90 10.30 6.58 -4.00
N ILE A 91 10.16 7.47 -3.01
CA ILE A 91 8.88 7.82 -2.39
C ILE A 91 8.54 9.25 -2.83
N THR A 92 7.45 9.40 -3.56
CA THR A 92 6.87 10.68 -3.98
C THR A 92 5.66 11.00 -3.13
N ILE A 93 5.63 12.21 -2.58
CA ILE A 93 4.55 12.68 -1.73
C ILE A 93 4.05 14.01 -2.26
N SER A 94 2.74 14.14 -2.42
CA SER A 94 2.11 15.37 -2.93
C SER A 94 0.86 15.64 -2.12
N GLY A 95 0.72 16.85 -1.58
CA GLY A 95 -0.43 17.16 -0.74
C GLY A 95 -0.26 18.39 0.14
N LYS A 96 -1.28 18.63 0.96
CA LYS A 96 -1.31 19.65 1.99
C LYS A 96 -0.69 19.09 3.27
N VAL A 97 0.45 19.65 3.66
CA VAL A 97 1.08 19.34 4.95
C VAL A 97 0.40 20.13 6.07
N ALA A 98 0.32 19.54 7.27
CA ALA A 98 0.00 20.29 8.46
C ALA A 98 1.11 21.34 8.68
N ALA A 99 0.74 22.60 8.86
CA ALA A 99 1.70 23.63 9.19
C ALA A 99 2.28 23.35 10.59
N GLY A 100 3.43 22.68 10.63
CA GLY A 100 4.16 22.41 11.87
C GLY A 100 4.99 21.14 11.83
N LEU A 101 6.25 21.31 12.24
CA LEU A 101 7.20 20.31 12.75
C LEU A 101 8.04 19.55 11.72
N LEU A 102 8.92 20.28 11.04
CA LEU A 102 10.34 19.86 11.03
C LEU A 102 10.82 19.93 12.50
N LYS A 103 11.00 18.79 13.15
CA LYS A 103 11.77 18.67 14.40
C LYS A 103 13.09 17.98 14.08
#